data_AF-A0A661EE96-F1
#
_entry.id   AF-A0A661EE96-F1
#
_cell.length_a   1.000
_cell.length_b   1.000
_cell.length_c   1.000
_cell.angle_alpha   90.00
_cell.angle_beta   90.00
_cell.angle_gamma   90.00
#
_symmetry.space_group_name_H-M   'P 1'
#
loop_
_entity.id
_entity.type
_entity.pdbx_description
1 polymer ?
#
loop_
_entity_poly.entity_id
_entity_poly.type
_entity_poly.pdbx_seq_one_letter_code
_entity_poly.pdbx_strand_id
1 'polypeptide(L)'
;MNIIKIIEKDKSLLGKVLIFNKDKLIKVVDSYNEAFAIANNKKNLHIFKAPKNILATRILPLRVKSFKKHPWTPLYPIAFFNSDNIITENCLVDSGADISAINYQFGLGIGLTCEPHDYIFQIEGMGGLCDYILKNIKIKIDDTALQIPVAWLQDKSSSDMIIGREVVFDEFNIEFKQKSETIIFNKV
;
A
#
# COMPACT_ATOMS: atom_id res chain seq x y z
N MET A 1 19.06 -7.36 -17.54
CA MET A 1 18.25 -6.77 -18.64
C MET A 1 16.76 -7.03 -18.42
N ASN A 2 15.85 -6.10 -18.77
CA ASN A 2 14.40 -6.32 -18.66
C ASN A 2 13.82 -6.81 -20.00
N ILE A 3 13.63 -8.14 -20.12
CA ILE A 3 13.16 -8.81 -21.34
C ILE A 3 11.77 -8.31 -21.77
N ILE A 4 10.90 -7.97 -20.81
CA ILE A 4 9.56 -7.45 -21.10
C ILE A 4 9.67 -6.10 -21.84
N LYS A 5 10.56 -5.20 -21.42
CA LYS A 5 10.77 -3.91 -22.12
C LYS A 5 11.27 -4.07 -23.56
N ILE A 6 11.99 -5.15 -23.88
CA ILE A 6 12.44 -5.44 -25.25
C ILE A 6 11.25 -5.87 -26.11
N ILE A 7 10.41 -6.75 -25.60
CA ILE A 7 9.20 -7.22 -26.30
C ILE A 7 8.16 -6.09 -26.43
N GLU A 8 8.08 -5.18 -25.46
CA GLU A 8 7.23 -3.98 -25.55
C GLU A 8 7.67 -3.03 -26.68
N LYS A 9 8.98 -2.92 -26.93
CA LYS A 9 9.54 -2.11 -28.02
C LYS A 9 9.44 -2.77 -29.38
N ASP A 10 9.48 -4.11 -29.43
CA ASP A 10 9.37 -4.88 -30.65
C ASP A 10 8.33 -6.01 -30.51
N LYS A 11 7.10 -5.71 -30.97
CA LYS A 11 5.97 -6.64 -30.93
C LYS A 11 6.14 -7.86 -31.85
N SER A 12 7.08 -7.85 -32.80
CA SER A 12 7.33 -9.00 -33.68
C SER A 12 7.89 -10.21 -32.91
N LEU A 13 8.42 -9.96 -31.71
CA LEU A 13 8.97 -10.97 -30.81
C LEU A 13 7.88 -11.77 -30.08
N LEU A 14 6.62 -11.32 -30.09
CA LEU A 14 5.53 -12.00 -29.38
C LEU A 14 5.34 -13.44 -29.88
N GLY A 15 5.24 -14.38 -28.94
CA GLY A 15 5.10 -15.81 -29.23
C GLY A 15 6.37 -16.51 -29.72
N LYS A 16 7.47 -15.78 -29.96
CA LYS A 16 8.76 -16.33 -30.38
C LYS A 16 9.59 -16.80 -29.18
N VAL A 17 10.63 -17.58 -29.45
CA VAL A 17 11.63 -18.01 -28.47
C VAL A 17 12.89 -17.17 -28.65
N LEU A 18 13.29 -16.49 -27.58
CA LEU A 18 14.43 -15.58 -27.53
C LEU A 18 15.62 -16.28 -26.85
N ILE A 19 16.79 -16.19 -27.46
CA ILE A 19 18.03 -16.79 -26.95
C ILE A 19 18.99 -15.65 -26.57
N PHE A 20 19.49 -15.68 -25.33
CA PHE A 20 20.35 -14.65 -24.76
C PHE A 20 21.69 -15.20 -24.29
N ASN A 21 22.72 -14.34 -24.28
CA ASN A 21 24.01 -14.58 -23.61
C ASN A 21 24.45 -13.31 -22.88
N LYS A 22 24.71 -13.38 -21.57
CA LYS A 22 25.15 -12.23 -20.73
C LYS A 22 24.39 -10.94 -21.08
N ASP A 23 23.06 -11.01 -21.04
CA ASP A 23 22.15 -9.88 -21.35
C ASP A 23 22.13 -9.38 -22.81
N LYS A 24 22.71 -10.11 -23.77
CA LYS A 24 22.58 -9.79 -25.21
C LYS A 24 21.63 -10.76 -25.90
N LEU A 25 20.64 -10.24 -26.63
CA LEU A 25 19.81 -11.06 -27.52
C LEU A 25 20.68 -11.57 -28.66
N ILE A 26 20.81 -12.90 -28.76
CA ILE A 26 21.64 -13.58 -29.75
C ILE A 26 20.81 -14.01 -30.95
N LYS A 27 19.63 -14.58 -30.71
CA LYS A 27 18.77 -15.08 -31.78
C LYS A 27 17.32 -15.16 -31.35
N VAL A 28 16.43 -15.06 -32.34
CA VAL A 28 14.99 -15.26 -32.23
C VAL A 28 14.62 -16.45 -33.11
N VAL A 29 13.85 -17.38 -32.58
CA VAL A 29 13.40 -18.58 -33.29
C VAL A 29 11.92 -18.86 -33.01
N ASP A 30 11.31 -19.74 -33.79
CA ASP A 30 9.86 -19.98 -33.72
C ASP A 30 9.51 -21.08 -32.71
N SER A 31 10.46 -21.98 -32.42
CA SER A 31 10.23 -23.14 -31.58
C SER A 31 11.35 -23.38 -30.57
N TYR A 32 11.02 -24.07 -29.47
CA TYR A 32 12.02 -24.53 -28.51
C TYR A 32 12.99 -25.53 -29.13
N ASN A 33 12.54 -26.36 -30.09
CA ASN A 33 13.38 -27.34 -30.75
C ASN A 33 14.53 -26.67 -31.51
N GLU A 34 14.24 -25.59 -32.24
CA GLU A 34 15.28 -24.78 -32.87
C GLU A 34 16.21 -24.13 -31.83
N ALA A 35 15.65 -23.61 -30.74
CA ALA A 35 16.44 -22.99 -29.68
C ALA A 35 17.41 -23.98 -29.03
N PHE A 36 16.96 -25.21 -28.76
CA PHE A 36 17.80 -26.27 -28.20
C PHE A 36 18.85 -26.77 -29.19
N ALA A 37 18.54 -26.85 -30.49
CA ALA A 37 19.53 -27.17 -31.51
C ALA A 37 20.66 -26.14 -31.56
N ILE A 38 20.33 -24.85 -31.39
CA ILE A 38 21.31 -23.75 -31.35
C ILE A 38 22.08 -23.72 -30.02
N ALA A 39 21.43 -24.09 -28.93
CA ALA A 39 22.03 -24.12 -27.61
C ALA A 39 22.95 -25.34 -27.39
N ASN A 40 22.81 -26.36 -28.24
CA ASN A 40 23.61 -27.58 -28.14
C ASN A 40 25.10 -27.22 -28.21
N ASN A 41 25.87 -27.65 -27.20
CA ASN A 41 27.29 -27.36 -27.00
C ASN A 41 27.70 -25.90 -26.67
N LYS A 42 26.77 -24.98 -26.42
CA LYS A 42 27.08 -23.60 -25.97
C LYS A 42 26.80 -23.42 -24.49
N LYS A 43 27.83 -23.12 -23.70
CA LYS A 43 27.68 -22.75 -22.28
C LYS A 43 27.16 -21.30 -22.15
N ASN A 44 26.37 -21.03 -21.12
CA ASN A 44 25.85 -19.70 -20.73
C ASN A 44 24.82 -19.06 -21.69
N LEU A 45 23.87 -19.86 -22.20
CA LEU A 45 22.71 -19.35 -22.92
C LEU A 45 21.45 -19.40 -22.05
N HIS A 46 20.63 -18.35 -22.14
CA HIS A 46 19.30 -18.30 -21.54
C HIS A 46 18.25 -18.33 -22.64
N ILE A 47 17.21 -19.16 -22.47
CA ILE A 47 16.11 -19.29 -23.42
C ILE A 47 14.84 -18.77 -22.76
N PHE A 48 14.13 -17.86 -23.42
CA PHE A 48 12.89 -17.26 -22.94
C PHE A 48 11.82 -17.31 -24.03
N LYS A 49 10.63 -17.82 -23.71
CA LYS A 49 9.50 -17.77 -24.64
C LYS A 49 8.68 -16.53 -24.38
N ALA A 50 8.62 -15.64 -25.37
CA ALA A 50 7.80 -14.46 -25.30
C ALA A 50 6.32 -14.87 -25.26
N PRO A 51 5.51 -14.28 -24.36
CA PRO A 51 4.07 -14.52 -24.36
C PRO A 51 3.47 -14.04 -25.68
N LYS A 52 2.40 -14.68 -26.14
CA LYS A 52 1.64 -14.20 -27.32
C LYS A 52 0.88 -12.91 -27.00
N ASN A 53 0.52 -12.71 -25.74
CA ASN A 53 -0.16 -11.52 -25.25
C ASN A 53 0.56 -11.00 -24.00
N ILE A 54 1.23 -9.86 -24.13
CA ILE A 54 1.98 -9.24 -23.03
C ILE A 54 1.07 -8.75 -21.90
N LEU A 55 -0.20 -8.45 -22.21
CA LEU A 55 -1.19 -8.04 -21.22
C LEU A 55 -1.62 -9.22 -20.33
N ALA A 56 -1.55 -10.46 -20.84
CA ALA A 56 -1.83 -11.66 -20.05
C ALA A 56 -0.72 -11.97 -19.03
N THR A 57 0.49 -11.42 -19.22
CA THR A 57 1.60 -11.53 -18.25
C THR A 57 1.67 -10.36 -17.28
N ARG A 58 0.86 -9.31 -17.49
CA ARG A 58 0.71 -8.24 -16.51
C ARG A 58 -0.36 -8.66 -15.52
N ILE A 59 0.02 -8.83 -14.26
CA ILE A 59 -0.92 -8.56 -13.16
C ILE A 59 -1.17 -7.06 -13.26
N LEU A 60 -2.27 -6.67 -13.89
CA LEU A 60 -2.74 -5.30 -13.77
C LEU A 60 -3.21 -5.15 -12.34
N PRO A 61 -2.58 -4.32 -11.48
CA PRO A 61 -3.25 -3.90 -10.27
C PRO A 61 -4.48 -3.13 -10.74
N LEU A 62 -5.62 -3.82 -10.79
CA LEU A 62 -6.90 -3.18 -11.02
C LEU A 62 -7.10 -2.26 -9.82
N ARG A 63 -6.82 -0.97 -10.02
CA ARG A 63 -7.24 0.09 -9.09
C ARG A 63 -8.75 0.25 -9.25
N VAL A 64 -9.47 -0.73 -8.71
CA VAL A 64 -10.92 -0.66 -8.61
C VAL A 64 -11.23 0.40 -7.58
N LYS A 65 -11.67 1.58 -8.03
CA LYS A 65 -12.30 2.54 -7.13
C LYS A 65 -13.51 1.86 -6.52
N SER A 66 -13.57 1.83 -5.19
CA SER A 66 -14.57 1.14 -4.37
C SER A 66 -15.97 1.15 -5.01
N PHE A 67 -16.49 -0.02 -5.38
CA PHE A 67 -17.88 -0.19 -5.79
C PHE A 67 -18.79 -0.14 -4.55
N LYS A 68 -19.07 1.06 -4.04
CA LYS A 68 -19.95 1.22 -2.87
C LYS A 68 -21.41 1.01 -3.27
N LYS A 69 -22.03 -0.10 -2.84
CA LYS A 69 -23.47 -0.36 -2.93
C LYS A 69 -24.24 0.17 -1.71
N HIS A 70 -23.56 0.34 -0.58
CA HIS A 70 -24.11 0.85 0.69
C HIS A 70 -23.24 2.03 1.16
N PRO A 71 -23.82 3.19 1.53
CA PRO A 71 -23.07 4.41 1.79
C PRO A 71 -22.36 4.48 3.15
N TRP A 72 -22.57 3.49 4.02
CA TRP A 72 -21.92 3.47 5.34
C TRP A 72 -20.40 3.46 5.26
N THR A 73 -19.77 4.29 6.10
CA THR A 73 -18.32 4.38 6.28
C THR A 73 -18.04 4.20 7.77
N PRO A 74 -17.09 3.34 8.16
CA PRO A 74 -16.87 3.00 9.56
C PRO A 74 -16.09 4.12 10.29
N LEU A 75 -16.76 5.23 10.53
CA LEU A 75 -16.23 6.34 11.33
C LEU A 75 -16.56 6.12 12.81
N TYR A 76 -15.59 6.36 13.68
CA TYR A 76 -15.76 6.31 15.14
C TYR A 76 -15.15 7.56 15.80
N PRO A 77 -15.80 8.15 16.81
CA PRO A 77 -15.24 9.28 17.54
C PRO A 77 -14.05 8.82 18.40
N ILE A 78 -12.90 9.46 18.21
CA ILE A 78 -11.68 9.20 18.97
C ILE A 78 -11.28 10.49 19.66
N ALA A 79 -11.03 10.42 20.97
CA ALA A 79 -10.52 11.54 21.73
C ALA A 79 -8.99 11.56 21.68
N PHE A 80 -8.40 12.69 21.32
CA PHE A 80 -6.97 12.93 21.23
C PHE A 80 -6.56 13.89 22.34
N PHE A 81 -5.48 13.56 23.05
CA PHE A 81 -4.96 14.44 24.10
C PHE A 81 -3.92 15.40 23.52
N ASN A 82 -4.15 16.69 23.74
CA ASN A 82 -3.16 17.75 23.65
C ASN A 82 -2.65 18.06 25.09
N SER A 83 -1.56 18.81 25.25
CA SER A 83 -0.98 19.19 26.55
C SER A 83 -2.02 19.73 27.53
N ASP A 84 -3.00 20.48 27.03
CA ASP A 84 -3.95 21.22 27.86
C ASP A 84 -5.42 20.87 27.58
N ASN A 85 -5.73 20.09 26.53
CA ASN A 85 -7.10 19.87 26.06
C ASN A 85 -7.31 18.47 25.49
N ILE A 86 -8.58 18.06 25.38
CA ILE A 86 -9.00 16.86 24.66
C ILE A 86 -9.79 17.29 23.43
N ILE A 87 -9.40 16.80 22.26
CA ILE A 87 -10.06 17.08 20.98
C ILE A 87 -10.64 15.76 20.46
N THR A 88 -11.92 15.74 20.10
CA THR A 88 -12.58 14.53 19.58
C THR A 88 -12.78 14.66 18.07
N GLU A 89 -12.33 13.67 17.31
CA GLU A 89 -12.54 13.61 15.86
C GLU A 89 -13.04 12.25 15.40
N ASN A 90 -13.84 12.26 14.34
CA ASN A 90 -14.32 11.04 13.70
C ASN A 90 -13.23 10.45 12.81
N CYS A 91 -12.75 9.26 13.18
CA CYS A 91 -11.69 8.56 12.46
C CYS A 91 -12.24 7.31 11.76
N LEU A 92 -11.74 7.02 10.57
CA LEU A 92 -12.01 5.78 9.86
C LEU A 92 -11.33 4.62 10.59
N VAL A 93 -12.10 3.65 11.07
CA VAL A 93 -11.56 2.41 11.64
C VAL A 93 -11.28 1.45 10.48
N ASP A 94 -10.01 1.15 10.23
CA ASP A 94 -9.58 0.42 9.04
C ASP A 94 -8.63 -0.73 9.38
N SER A 95 -9.14 -1.97 9.30
CA SER A 95 -8.33 -3.18 9.46
C SER A 95 -7.27 -3.36 8.36
N GLY A 96 -7.40 -2.67 7.23
CA GLY A 96 -6.45 -2.69 6.12
C GLY A 96 -5.25 -1.76 6.33
N ALA A 97 -5.26 -0.92 7.36
CA ALA A 97 -4.15 -0.06 7.73
C ALA A 97 -3.35 -0.68 8.88
N ASP A 98 -2.05 -0.92 8.67
CA ASP A 98 -1.18 -1.47 9.71
C ASP A 98 -1.00 -0.49 10.86
N ILE A 99 -0.76 0.78 10.54
CA ILE A 99 -0.60 1.89 11.49
C ILE A 99 -1.72 2.92 11.32
N SER A 100 -2.09 3.57 12.42
CA SER A 100 -3.01 4.71 12.41
C SER A 100 -2.39 5.92 11.70
N ALA A 101 -3.21 6.80 11.14
CA ALA A 101 -2.76 7.99 10.43
C ALA A 101 -3.59 9.22 10.79
N ILE A 102 -2.94 10.37 10.87
CA ILE A 102 -3.61 11.66 11.07
C ILE A 102 -3.11 12.66 10.04
N ASN A 103 -4.01 13.52 9.57
CA ASN A 103 -3.66 14.52 8.58
C ASN A 103 -2.74 15.62 9.14
N TYR A 104 -2.11 16.35 8.23
CA TYR A 104 -1.13 17.39 8.55
C TYR A 104 -1.69 18.44 9.53
N GLN A 105 -2.87 19.00 9.22
CA GLN A 105 -3.48 20.09 9.98
C GLN A 105 -3.88 19.66 11.39
N PHE A 106 -4.43 18.45 11.53
CA PHE A 106 -4.82 17.91 12.82
C PHE A 106 -3.60 17.71 13.71
N GLY A 107 -2.51 17.16 13.18
CA GLY A 107 -1.26 17.00 13.94
C GLY A 107 -0.72 18.33 14.47
N LEU A 108 -0.73 19.40 13.65
CA LEU A 108 -0.39 20.74 14.13
C LEU A 108 -1.35 21.21 15.24
N GLY A 109 -2.65 20.96 15.07
CA GLY A 109 -3.69 21.34 16.03
C GLY A 109 -3.56 20.68 17.41
N ILE A 110 -3.00 19.46 17.47
CA ILE A 110 -2.69 18.76 18.72
C ILE A 110 -1.25 19.00 19.21
N GLY A 111 -0.51 19.93 18.58
CA GLY A 111 0.81 20.36 19.03
C GLY A 111 1.98 19.54 18.48
N LEU A 112 1.79 18.72 17.44
CA LEU A 112 2.92 18.04 16.79
C LEU A 112 3.80 19.02 16.02
N THR A 113 5.10 18.81 16.12
CA THR A 113 6.13 19.57 15.42
C THR A 113 7.02 18.64 14.61
N CYS A 114 7.57 19.17 13.52
CA CYS A 114 8.62 18.52 12.73
C CYS A 114 9.97 18.97 13.31
N GLU A 115 10.65 18.05 13.98
CA GLU A 115 11.93 18.27 14.62
C GLU A 115 13.09 17.97 13.64
N PRO A 116 14.27 18.59 13.80
CA PRO A 116 15.40 18.40 12.88
C PRO A 116 15.88 16.95 12.73
N HIS A 117 15.55 16.09 13.68
CA HIS A 117 15.94 14.68 13.73
C HIS A 117 14.77 13.73 13.41
N ASP A 118 13.61 14.25 13.03
CA ASP A 118 12.51 13.42 12.55
C ASP A 118 12.88 12.78 11.20
N TYR A 119 12.61 11.49 11.09
CA TYR A 119 12.72 10.77 9.82
C TYR A 119 11.42 10.92 9.04
N ILE A 120 11.55 11.39 7.80
CA ILE A 120 10.44 11.40 6.84
C ILE A 120 10.41 10.04 6.15
N PHE A 121 9.35 9.29 6.40
CA PHE A 121 9.07 8.01 5.77
C PHE A 121 8.12 8.21 4.59
N GLN A 122 8.08 7.22 3.71
CA GLN A 122 7.18 7.21 2.56
C GLN A 122 6.29 5.97 2.60
N ILE A 123 5.00 6.14 2.33
CA ILE A 123 4.02 5.06 2.20
C ILE A 123 3.33 5.15 0.83
N GLU A 124 3.07 4.01 0.20
CA GLU A 124 2.24 3.92 -1.01
C GLU A 124 0.87 3.36 -0.64
N GLY A 125 -0.17 4.19 -0.72
CA GLY A 125 -1.57 3.80 -0.50
C GLY A 125 -2.38 3.82 -1.78
N MET A 126 -3.70 3.62 -1.67
CA MET A 126 -4.61 3.74 -2.82
C MET A 126 -4.61 5.16 -3.44
N GLY A 127 -4.29 6.17 -2.65
CA GLY A 127 -4.15 7.57 -3.09
C GLY A 127 -2.82 7.88 -3.80
N GLY A 128 -1.85 6.96 -3.78
CA GLY A 128 -0.49 7.19 -4.27
C GLY A 128 0.54 7.25 -3.15
N LEU A 129 1.70 7.83 -3.45
CA LEU A 129 2.78 8.02 -2.49
C LEU A 129 2.47 9.21 -1.57
N CYS A 130 2.68 9.02 -0.27
CA CYS A 130 2.55 10.06 0.75
C CYS A 130 3.74 10.00 1.70
N ASP A 131 4.27 11.16 2.04
CA ASP A 131 5.32 11.29 3.06
C ASP A 131 4.67 11.45 4.44
N TYR A 132 5.26 10.85 5.47
CA TYR A 132 4.77 10.92 6.84
C TYR A 132 5.92 10.96 7.86
N ILE A 133 5.62 11.48 9.04
CA ILE A 133 6.49 11.43 10.22
C ILE A 133 5.83 10.54 11.26
N LEU A 134 6.57 9.59 11.82
CA LEU A 134 6.05 8.72 12.87
C LEU A 134 6.05 9.47 14.21
N LYS A 135 4.90 9.59 14.86
CA LYS A 135 4.75 10.20 16.19
C LYS A 135 3.99 9.27 17.11
N ASN A 136 4.31 9.31 18.41
CA ASN A 136 3.51 8.65 19.43
C ASN A 136 2.57 9.66 20.06
N ILE A 137 1.28 9.38 20.03
CA ILE A 137 0.26 10.26 20.62
C ILE A 137 -0.58 9.49 21.62
N LYS A 138 -1.22 10.22 22.53
CA LYS A 138 -2.18 9.65 23.46
C LYS A 138 -3.59 9.85 22.91
N ILE A 139 -4.37 8.78 22.90
CA ILE A 139 -5.78 8.79 22.53
C ILE A 139 -6.65 8.16 23.60
N LYS A 140 -7.96 8.35 23.53
CA LYS A 140 -8.96 7.64 24.31
C LYS A 140 -10.07 7.15 23.37
N ILE A 141 -10.35 5.86 23.46
CA ILE A 141 -11.49 5.20 22.82
C ILE A 141 -12.40 4.74 23.95
N ASP A 142 -13.63 5.27 23.97
CA ASP A 142 -14.58 5.13 25.06
C ASP A 142 -13.94 5.47 26.42
N ASP A 143 -13.72 4.46 27.27
CA ASP A 143 -13.11 4.60 28.60
C ASP A 143 -11.64 4.19 28.70
N THR A 144 -11.02 3.79 27.59
CA THR A 144 -9.64 3.31 27.57
C THR A 144 -8.71 4.32 26.90
N ALA A 145 -7.71 4.79 27.65
CA ALA A 145 -6.65 5.64 27.13
C ALA A 145 -5.46 4.79 26.66
N LEU A 146 -4.94 5.08 25.47
CA LEU A 146 -3.84 4.36 24.84
C LEU A 146 -2.76 5.34 24.35
N GLN A 147 -1.51 4.90 24.39
CA GLN A 147 -0.43 5.55 23.64
C GLN A 147 -0.24 4.77 22.34
N ILE A 148 -0.41 5.42 21.20
CA ILE A 148 -0.35 4.77 19.89
C ILE A 148 0.66 5.46 18.97
N PRO A 149 1.35 4.69 18.10
CA PRO A 149 2.09 5.27 17.00
C PRO A 149 1.10 5.71 15.90
N VAL A 150 1.36 6.88 15.32
CA VAL A 150 0.61 7.42 14.19
C VAL A 150 1.56 7.90 13.10
N ALA A 151 1.18 7.62 11.85
CA ALA A 151 1.71 8.29 10.68
C ALA A 151 1.09 9.70 10.60
N TRP A 152 1.85 10.71 10.99
CA TRP A 152 1.45 12.10 10.78
C TRP A 152 1.79 12.50 9.34
N LEU A 153 0.75 12.56 8.50
CA LEU A 153 0.88 12.77 7.07
C LEU A 153 1.39 14.18 6.78
N GLN A 154 2.34 14.29 5.85
CA GLN A 154 2.94 15.56 5.44
C GLN A 154 2.28 16.15 4.17
N ASP A 155 1.34 15.42 3.57
CA ASP A 155 0.47 15.94 2.52
C ASP A 155 -0.61 16.85 3.11
N LYS A 156 -0.52 18.16 2.81
CA LYS A 156 -1.46 19.19 3.27
C LYS A 156 -2.87 19.06 2.66
N SER A 157 -3.01 18.27 1.59
CA SER A 157 -4.28 18.03 0.92
C SER A 157 -5.01 16.78 1.42
N SER A 158 -4.31 15.90 2.15
CA SER A 158 -4.95 14.73 2.75
C SER A 158 -5.88 15.16 3.89
N SER A 159 -7.06 14.56 3.92
CA SER A 159 -8.03 14.67 5.01
C SER A 159 -8.09 13.41 5.87
N ASP A 160 -7.14 12.49 5.68
CA ASP A 160 -7.23 11.15 6.25
C ASP A 160 -7.04 11.19 7.77
N MET A 161 -7.97 10.53 8.46
CA MET A 161 -7.96 10.28 9.90
C MET A 161 -8.30 8.79 10.05
N ILE A 162 -7.31 7.96 10.36
CA ILE A 162 -7.41 6.50 10.29
C ILE A 162 -6.95 5.89 11.62
N ILE A 163 -7.74 4.95 12.14
CA ILE A 163 -7.36 4.05 13.22
C ILE A 163 -7.02 2.69 12.60
N GLY A 164 -5.72 2.41 12.56
CA GLY A 164 -5.15 1.16 12.07
C GLY A 164 -4.97 0.12 13.18
N ARG A 165 -4.30 -0.99 12.84
CA ARG A 165 -4.21 -2.16 13.70
C ARG A 165 -3.27 -1.99 14.89
N GLU A 166 -2.10 -1.39 14.68
CA GLU A 166 -1.05 -1.31 15.68
C GLU A 166 -1.56 -0.68 16.99
N VAL A 167 -1.35 -1.39 18.10
CA VAL A 167 -1.87 -1.12 19.46
C VAL A 167 -3.39 -1.24 19.59
N VAL A 168 -4.17 -0.56 18.75
CA VAL A 168 -5.64 -0.47 18.96
C VAL A 168 -6.33 -1.83 18.79
N PHE A 169 -5.97 -2.60 17.77
CA PHE A 169 -6.63 -3.89 17.51
C PHE A 169 -6.16 -5.00 18.44
N ASP A 170 -5.04 -4.79 19.14
CA ASP A 170 -4.56 -5.71 20.18
C ASP A 170 -5.31 -5.48 21.50
N GLU A 171 -5.74 -4.24 21.76
CA GLU A 171 -6.45 -3.85 22.98
C GLU A 171 -7.98 -4.04 22.89
N PHE A 172 -8.53 -4.15 21.68
CA PHE A 172 -9.96 -4.25 21.44
C PHE A 172 -10.34 -5.34 20.44
N ASN A 173 -11.38 -6.11 20.78
CA ASN A 173 -12.20 -6.80 19.79
C ASN A 173 -13.14 -5.78 19.13
N ILE A 174 -12.97 -5.56 17.83
CA ILE A 174 -13.72 -4.54 17.08
C ILE A 174 -14.77 -5.21 16.18
N GLU A 175 -16.04 -4.85 16.37
CA GLU A 175 -17.16 -5.35 15.57
C GLU A 175 -17.72 -4.26 14.65
N PHE A 176 -17.81 -4.56 13.35
CA PHE A 176 -18.47 -3.71 12.36
C PHE A 176 -19.89 -4.22 12.08
N LYS A 177 -20.90 -3.57 12.68
CA LYS A 177 -22.31 -3.96 12.49
C LYS A 177 -22.93 -3.15 11.37
N GLN A 178 -22.58 -3.49 10.13
CA GLN A 178 -23.04 -2.75 8.93
C GLN A 178 -24.56 -2.58 8.84
N LYS A 179 -25.35 -3.60 9.22
CA LYS A 179 -26.82 -3.52 9.19
C LYS A 179 -27.37 -2.42 10.12
N SER A 180 -26.70 -2.18 11.25
CA SER A 180 -27.05 -1.12 12.20
C SER A 180 -26.15 0.10 12.07
N GLU A 181 -25.22 0.12 11.11
CA GLU A 181 -24.26 1.19 10.88
C GLU A 181 -23.44 1.60 12.11
N THR A 182 -23.17 0.63 13.01
CA THR A 182 -22.43 0.87 14.25
C THR A 182 -21.12 0.10 14.30
N ILE A 183 -20.17 0.64 15.07
CA ILE A 183 -18.92 -0.02 15.43
C ILE A 183 -18.93 -0.20 16.93
N ILE A 184 -18.43 -1.34 17.41
CA ILE A 184 -18.31 -1.63 18.84
C ILE A 184 -16.86 -1.98 19.14
N PHE A 185 -16.30 -1.32 20.15
CA PHE A 185 -15.00 -1.63 20.72
C PHE A 185 -15.23 -2.38 22.04
N ASN A 186 -14.85 -3.65 22.09
CA ASN A 186 -14.88 -4.45 23.31
C ASN A 186 -13.45 -4.65 23.80
N LYS A 187 -13.11 -4.11 24.96
CA LYS A 187 -11.78 -4.27 25.54
C LYS A 187 -11.46 -5.75 25.78
N VAL A 188 -10.23 -6.15 25.45
CA VAL A 188 -9.70 -7.50 25.70
C VAL A 188 -9.33 -7.69 27.18
#